data_AF-A0A8G2BGM8-F1
#
_entry.id   AF-A0A8G2BGM8-F1
#
_cell.length_a   1.000
_cell.length_b   1.000
_cell.length_c   1.000
_cell.angle_alpha   90.00
_cell.angle_beta   90.00
_cell.angle_gamma   90.00
#
_symmetry.space_group_name_H-M   'P 1'
#
loop_
_entity.id
_entity.type
_entity.pdbx_description
1 polymer ?
#
loop_
_entity_poly.entity_id
_entity_poly.type
_entity_poly.pdbx_seq_one_letter_code
_entity_poly.pdbx_strand_id
1 'polypeptide(L)'
;MAETTGEGAAAEPEVERGRRGRGGGRRSAPAKLDQPAWRRLRHRGPPARILSDDALESIHEASLTILEEIGIDFLLPDARDRLAAAGATVQGERVRFDRTLVMDLVAKAPSAFDVHSRTPERSVRFGGDEIVICSVASAPNVSDLDGGRRVGNREDYRNLLKLAQSLNAMHALGGYPVEPVDIHASVRHLEGLRDMVTLTDRIPHAYSLGRDRIEDGIEIVRLSRGVDRATLEREPSLFSVINASSPLRYDTPMLEGVIALAESGQVTVITPFTLAGAMAPVTIAGALAQQNAEALAGIAFSQVVRPGAPVVYGGFTSNVDMKSGAPAFGTPEYMQAAVAGGQLARRYDLPYRSSNVNAANVPDAQAAWESAFSLWGTFTGGVNLLMHGCGWMEGGLTASFEKMVMDADMIAMVAGFLDPLTVDDASLALDAVREVGPGGHFFGTAHTQERYRTAFFAPMVSDWRNFETWEEAGAPDALTRANGLVKRLLAEYEEPPMDPAIREALDAFVDRRIAEGGTKTDF
;
A
#
# COMPACT_ATOMS: atom_id res chain seq x y z
N MET A 1 51.90 33.91 51.53
CA MET A 1 53.33 33.87 51.86
C MET A 1 53.53 32.76 52.87
N ALA A 2 54.34 31.76 52.51
CA ALA A 2 54.94 30.67 53.33
C ALA A 2 53.98 29.79 54.15
N GLU A 3 54.12 28.47 54.30
CA GLU A 3 55.11 27.49 53.83
C GLU A 3 54.52 26.08 54.02
N THR A 4 55.05 25.16 53.23
CA THR A 4 54.93 23.69 53.11
C THR A 4 55.02 22.82 54.39
N THR A 5 54.40 21.64 54.37
CA THR A 5 55.00 20.26 54.42
C THR A 5 53.89 19.21 54.67
N GLY A 6 53.71 18.16 53.83
CA GLY A 6 54.31 16.80 53.93
C GLY A 6 53.69 16.01 55.10
N GLU A 7 53.12 14.79 55.05
CA GLU A 7 53.13 13.60 54.20
C GLU A 7 51.93 12.70 54.61
N GLY A 8 51.58 11.68 53.81
CA GLY A 8 50.88 10.49 54.32
C GLY A 8 49.74 9.96 53.45
N ALA A 9 50.09 9.27 52.36
CA ALA A 9 49.14 8.48 51.57
C ALA A 9 48.81 7.16 52.27
N ALA A 10 47.52 6.84 52.40
CA ALA A 10 47.02 5.51 52.72
C ALA A 10 45.99 5.11 51.66
N ALA A 11 46.31 4.03 50.95
CA ALA A 11 45.52 3.44 49.87
C ALA A 11 44.39 2.56 50.42
N GLU A 12 43.19 2.68 49.84
CA GLU A 12 42.06 1.77 50.02
C GLU A 12 41.96 0.77 48.84
N PRO A 13 41.38 -0.43 49.04
CA PRO A 13 41.73 -1.62 48.26
C PRO A 13 40.95 -1.79 46.94
N GLU A 14 41.67 -2.26 45.92
CA GLU A 14 41.14 -2.75 44.65
C GLU A 14 40.27 -4.01 44.86
N VAL A 15 39.02 -3.94 44.42
CA VAL A 15 38.12 -5.10 44.32
C VAL A 15 38.42 -5.84 43.02
N GLU A 16 39.12 -6.97 43.16
CA GLU A 16 39.45 -7.91 42.11
C GLU A 16 38.17 -8.56 41.53
N ARG A 17 37.66 -8.04 40.40
CA ARG A 17 36.55 -8.66 39.65
C ARG A 17 37.07 -9.84 38.83
N GLY A 18 36.93 -11.03 39.40
CA GLY A 18 37.22 -12.31 38.75
C GLY A 18 36.49 -12.50 37.42
N ARG A 19 37.28 -12.65 36.35
CA ARG A 19 36.87 -12.96 34.98
C ARG A 19 36.44 -14.43 34.91
N ARG A 20 35.14 -14.74 35.03
CA ARG A 20 34.61 -16.08 34.71
C ARG A 20 34.35 -16.21 33.21
N GLY A 21 34.98 -17.23 32.63
CA GLY A 21 35.09 -17.46 31.20
C GLY A 21 33.76 -17.70 30.47
N ARG A 22 33.75 -17.25 29.22
CA ARG A 22 32.76 -17.56 28.19
C ARG A 22 32.69 -19.07 27.97
N GLY A 23 31.60 -19.69 28.43
CA GLY A 23 31.14 -20.97 27.91
C GLY A 23 30.51 -20.74 26.54
N GLY A 24 31.00 -21.42 25.51
CA GLY A 24 30.48 -21.37 24.16
C GLY A 24 29.04 -21.86 24.10
N GLY A 25 28.10 -20.91 24.01
CA GLY A 25 26.73 -21.19 23.61
C GLY A 25 26.70 -21.47 22.11
N ARG A 26 26.12 -22.62 21.74
CA ARG A 26 25.64 -22.91 20.38
C ARG A 26 25.10 -21.62 19.77
N ARG A 27 25.58 -21.24 18.58
CA ARG A 27 24.90 -20.24 17.73
C ARG A 27 23.47 -20.76 17.53
N SER A 28 22.54 -20.29 18.35
CA SER A 28 21.13 -20.33 17.99
C SER A 28 21.02 -19.63 16.64
N ALA A 29 20.18 -20.15 15.74
CA ALA A 29 19.75 -19.36 14.60
C ALA A 29 19.40 -17.94 15.10
N PRO A 30 19.78 -16.86 14.38
CA PRO A 30 19.33 -15.54 14.76
C PRO A 30 17.81 -15.61 14.95
N ALA A 31 17.33 -15.15 16.10
CA ALA A 31 15.89 -15.09 16.34
C ALA A 31 15.27 -14.30 15.19
N LYS A 32 14.16 -14.76 14.61
CA LYS A 32 13.43 -14.00 13.58
C LYS A 32 13.19 -12.57 14.10
N LEU A 33 13.28 -11.57 13.23
CA LEU A 33 12.99 -10.18 13.59
C LEU A 33 11.66 -10.09 14.35
N ASP A 34 11.69 -9.45 15.51
CA ASP A 34 10.49 -9.22 16.32
C ASP A 34 9.67 -8.11 15.64
N GLN A 35 8.54 -8.50 15.05
CA GLN A 35 7.58 -7.64 14.39
C GLN A 35 6.18 -8.24 14.61
N PRO A 36 5.11 -7.44 14.59
CA PRO A 36 3.76 -7.98 14.73
C PRO A 36 3.47 -9.08 13.71
N ALA A 37 2.73 -10.10 14.14
CA ALA A 37 2.34 -11.20 13.28
C ALA A 37 1.49 -10.69 12.11
N TRP A 38 1.66 -11.30 10.93
CA TRP A 38 0.78 -11.03 9.81
C TRP A 38 -0.66 -11.38 10.18
N ARG A 39 -1.61 -10.49 9.87
CA ARG A 39 -3.03 -10.67 10.13
C ARG A 39 -3.83 -9.86 9.13
N ARG A 40 -5.06 -10.28 8.86
CA ARG A 40 -6.01 -9.45 8.09
C ARG A 40 -6.47 -8.27 8.94
N LEU A 41 -6.13 -7.06 8.51
CA LEU A 41 -6.52 -5.84 9.22
C LEU A 41 -7.98 -5.53 8.94
N ARG A 42 -8.68 -5.01 9.97
CA ARG A 42 -10.09 -4.66 9.88
C ARG A 42 -10.34 -3.28 10.46
N HIS A 43 -11.23 -2.52 9.82
CA HIS A 43 -11.77 -1.28 10.34
C HIS A 43 -12.49 -1.50 11.65
N ARG A 44 -12.49 -0.44 12.47
CA ARG A 44 -13.20 -0.41 13.75
C ARG A 44 -14.16 0.75 13.80
N GLY A 45 -15.42 0.43 14.04
CA GLY A 45 -16.47 1.44 14.09
C GLY A 45 -16.73 2.10 12.73
N PRO A 46 -17.63 3.09 12.70
CA PRO A 46 -17.95 3.79 11.47
C PRO A 46 -16.75 4.66 11.03
N PRO A 47 -16.45 4.73 9.72
CA PRO A 47 -15.50 5.69 9.18
C PRO A 47 -15.85 7.14 9.57
N ALA A 48 -14.85 8.01 9.59
CA ALA A 48 -15.06 9.43 9.80
C ALA A 48 -15.96 10.03 8.71
N ARG A 49 -16.72 11.06 9.08
CA ARG A 49 -17.53 11.86 8.17
C ARG A 49 -17.04 13.29 8.20
N ILE A 50 -16.66 13.81 7.05
CA ILE A 50 -16.31 15.22 6.86
C ILE A 50 -17.37 15.97 6.04
N LEU A 51 -18.10 15.25 5.18
CA LEU A 51 -19.25 15.78 4.45
C LEU A 51 -20.56 15.35 5.12
N SER A 52 -21.52 16.28 5.20
CA SER A 52 -22.92 15.94 5.46
C SER A 52 -23.51 15.15 4.28
N ASP A 53 -24.67 14.53 4.49
CA ASP A 53 -25.35 13.80 3.42
C ASP A 53 -25.71 14.72 2.24
N ASP A 54 -26.22 15.92 2.51
CA ASP A 54 -26.54 16.92 1.46
C ASP A 54 -25.29 17.37 0.68
N ALA A 55 -24.15 17.54 1.36
CA ALA A 55 -22.90 17.94 0.71
C ALA A 55 -22.32 16.80 -0.15
N LEU A 56 -22.42 15.56 0.34
CA LEU A 56 -22.03 14.37 -0.42
C LEU A 56 -22.91 14.19 -1.66
N GLU A 57 -24.22 14.39 -1.51
CA GLU A 57 -25.20 14.37 -2.61
C GLU A 57 -24.91 15.46 -3.64
N SER A 58 -24.55 16.66 -3.19
CA SER A 58 -24.19 17.77 -4.10
C SER A 58 -22.98 17.42 -4.97
N ILE A 59 -21.97 16.73 -4.41
CA ILE A 59 -20.82 16.25 -5.18
C ILE A 59 -21.24 15.16 -6.16
N HIS A 60 -22.09 14.23 -5.74
CA HIS A 60 -22.64 13.18 -6.60
C HIS A 60 -23.41 13.76 -7.80
N GLU A 61 -24.35 14.66 -7.57
CA GLU A 61 -25.15 15.32 -8.61
C GLU A 61 -24.28 16.16 -9.56
N ALA A 62 -23.24 16.81 -9.04
CA ALA A 62 -22.26 17.49 -9.88
C ALA A 62 -21.50 16.51 -10.79
N SER A 63 -21.11 15.33 -10.28
CA SER A 63 -20.49 14.28 -11.10
C SER A 63 -21.42 13.75 -12.18
N LEU A 64 -22.70 13.54 -11.86
CA LEU A 64 -23.69 13.11 -12.86
C LEU A 64 -23.89 14.17 -13.94
N THR A 65 -23.94 15.44 -13.56
CA THR A 65 -23.98 16.56 -14.52
C THR A 65 -22.75 16.58 -15.42
N ILE A 66 -21.54 16.34 -14.87
CA ILE A 66 -20.31 16.21 -15.67
C ILE A 66 -20.46 15.07 -16.69
N LEU A 67 -20.94 13.89 -16.28
CA LEU A 67 -21.08 12.74 -17.17
C LEU A 67 -22.14 12.93 -18.26
N GLU A 68 -23.24 13.59 -17.93
CA GLU A 68 -24.39 13.81 -18.82
C GLU A 68 -24.15 14.94 -19.81
N GLU A 69 -23.69 16.11 -19.35
CA GLU A 69 -23.58 17.32 -20.17
C GLU A 69 -22.21 17.44 -20.85
N ILE A 70 -21.14 17.12 -20.10
CA ILE A 70 -19.76 17.30 -20.56
C ILE A 70 -19.24 16.02 -21.21
N GLY A 71 -19.37 14.88 -20.53
CA GLY A 71 -18.88 13.57 -20.93
C GLY A 71 -17.38 13.37 -20.69
N ILE A 72 -16.90 12.18 -21.05
CA ILE A 72 -15.51 11.72 -20.90
C ILE A 72 -15.01 11.19 -22.23
N ASP A 73 -13.76 11.47 -22.58
CA ASP A 73 -13.15 10.97 -23.80
C ASP A 73 -12.66 9.52 -23.61
N PHE A 74 -13.18 8.60 -24.43
CA PHE A 74 -12.76 7.19 -24.48
C PHE A 74 -12.02 6.94 -25.81
N LEU A 75 -10.69 6.84 -25.75
CA LEU A 75 -9.88 6.84 -26.97
C LEU A 75 -9.99 5.52 -27.77
N LEU A 76 -10.24 4.39 -27.10
CA LEU A 76 -10.40 3.09 -27.75
C LEU A 76 -11.74 3.00 -28.50
N PRO A 77 -11.77 2.75 -29.82
CA PRO A 77 -13.02 2.58 -30.57
C PRO A 77 -13.91 1.46 -30.04
N ASP A 78 -13.35 0.28 -29.71
CA ASP A 78 -14.12 -0.84 -29.14
C ASP A 78 -14.82 -0.48 -27.83
N ALA A 79 -14.19 0.35 -26.98
CA ALA A 79 -14.83 0.83 -25.76
C ALA A 79 -16.05 1.70 -26.07
N ARG A 80 -15.94 2.58 -27.07
CA ARG A 80 -17.04 3.44 -27.51
C ARG A 80 -18.19 2.64 -28.13
N ASP A 81 -17.88 1.63 -28.94
CA ASP A 81 -18.90 0.76 -29.54
C ASP A 81 -19.69 -0.01 -28.47
N ARG A 82 -18.99 -0.55 -27.46
CA ARG A 82 -19.61 -1.22 -26.31
C ARG A 82 -20.47 -0.26 -25.48
N LEU A 83 -20.00 0.95 -25.23
CA LEU A 83 -20.74 1.99 -24.49
C LEU A 83 -21.97 2.47 -25.26
N ALA A 84 -21.86 2.67 -26.58
CA ALA A 84 -22.98 3.01 -27.45
C ALA A 84 -24.05 1.90 -27.44
N ALA A 85 -23.62 0.64 -27.54
CA ALA A 85 -24.51 -0.52 -27.45
C ALA A 85 -25.21 -0.62 -26.07
N ALA A 86 -24.57 -0.14 -25.00
CA ALA A 86 -25.15 -0.04 -23.67
C ALA A 86 -26.08 1.18 -23.48
N GLY A 87 -26.18 2.08 -24.46
CA GLY A 87 -27.07 3.24 -24.45
C GLY A 87 -26.40 4.59 -24.15
N ALA A 88 -25.07 4.64 -24.06
CA ALA A 88 -24.36 5.91 -23.93
C ALA A 88 -24.38 6.69 -25.26
N THR A 89 -24.36 8.02 -25.17
CA THR A 89 -24.28 8.88 -26.37
C THR A 89 -22.83 9.13 -26.73
N VAL A 90 -22.42 8.71 -27.94
CA VAL A 90 -21.05 8.87 -28.44
C VAL A 90 -20.99 9.93 -29.54
N GLN A 91 -20.09 10.91 -29.39
CA GLN A 91 -19.82 11.95 -30.39
C GLN A 91 -18.31 12.11 -30.56
N GLY A 92 -17.75 11.56 -31.65
CA GLY A 92 -16.30 11.48 -31.82
C GLY A 92 -15.70 10.55 -30.75
N GLU A 93 -14.75 11.05 -29.96
CA GLU A 93 -14.17 10.32 -28.82
C GLU A 93 -14.95 10.53 -27.51
N ARG A 94 -15.84 11.53 -27.48
CA ARG A 94 -16.60 11.91 -26.30
C ARG A 94 -17.77 10.96 -26.06
N VAL A 95 -17.83 10.39 -24.86
CA VAL A 95 -18.94 9.58 -24.37
C VAL A 95 -19.69 10.34 -23.27
N ARG A 96 -21.00 10.48 -23.42
CA ARG A 96 -21.92 11.01 -22.40
C ARG A 96 -22.82 9.92 -21.88
N PHE A 97 -23.07 9.95 -20.58
CA PHE A 97 -23.87 8.94 -19.89
C PHE A 97 -25.15 9.58 -19.38
N ASP A 98 -26.29 8.95 -19.69
CA ASP A 98 -27.51 9.21 -18.95
C ASP A 98 -27.31 8.85 -17.47
N ARG A 99 -27.92 9.63 -16.57
CA ARG A 99 -27.78 9.47 -15.12
C ARG A 99 -28.24 8.09 -14.64
N THR A 100 -29.36 7.61 -15.16
CA THR A 100 -29.92 6.30 -14.80
C THR A 100 -29.01 5.20 -15.33
N LEU A 101 -28.55 5.33 -16.58
CA LEU A 101 -27.65 4.35 -17.19
C LEU A 101 -26.38 4.14 -16.38
N VAL A 102 -25.68 5.21 -15.99
CA VAL A 102 -24.42 5.06 -15.22
C VAL A 102 -24.68 4.42 -13.86
N MET A 103 -25.77 4.80 -13.17
CA MET A 103 -26.09 4.24 -11.86
C MET A 103 -26.52 2.77 -11.93
N ASP A 104 -27.30 2.38 -12.93
CA ASP A 104 -27.68 0.99 -13.19
C ASP A 104 -26.47 0.11 -13.51
N LEU A 105 -25.47 0.65 -14.20
CA LEU A 105 -24.22 -0.05 -14.48
C LEU A 105 -23.37 -0.19 -13.21
N VAL A 106 -23.16 0.88 -12.47
CA VAL A 106 -22.37 0.89 -11.23
C VAL A 106 -22.96 -0.06 -10.19
N ALA A 107 -24.29 -0.12 -10.06
CA ALA A 107 -24.98 -1.01 -9.12
C ALA A 107 -24.79 -2.52 -9.38
N LYS A 108 -24.24 -2.91 -10.54
CA LYS A 108 -23.92 -4.32 -10.85
C LYS A 108 -22.61 -4.78 -10.21
N ALA A 109 -21.75 -3.85 -9.80
CA ALA A 109 -20.46 -4.17 -9.21
C ALA A 109 -20.63 -4.80 -7.81
N PRO A 110 -19.81 -5.80 -7.46
CA PRO A 110 -19.86 -6.41 -6.13
C PRO A 110 -19.29 -5.47 -5.06
N SER A 111 -19.96 -5.41 -3.90
CA SER A 111 -19.54 -4.55 -2.79
C SER A 111 -18.36 -5.08 -1.98
N ALA A 112 -18.10 -6.38 -2.07
CA ALA A 112 -16.88 -7.00 -1.58
C ALA A 112 -16.63 -8.36 -2.23
N PHE A 113 -15.35 -8.73 -2.38
CA PHE A 113 -14.92 -9.99 -2.98
C PHE A 113 -13.55 -10.41 -2.43
N ASP A 114 -13.26 -11.71 -2.46
CA ASP A 114 -11.97 -12.24 -2.06
C ASP A 114 -11.00 -12.21 -3.26
N VAL A 115 -9.72 -11.96 -2.97
CA VAL A 115 -8.62 -12.01 -3.93
C VAL A 115 -7.63 -13.07 -3.47
N HIS A 116 -7.41 -14.06 -4.33
CA HIS A 116 -6.78 -15.32 -3.96
C HIS A 116 -5.27 -15.31 -4.22
N SER A 117 -4.49 -15.65 -3.20
CA SER A 117 -3.05 -15.88 -3.32
C SER A 117 -2.77 -17.36 -3.59
N ARG A 118 -1.65 -17.71 -4.25
CA ARG A 118 -1.15 -19.10 -4.33
C ARG A 118 -0.97 -19.77 -2.97
N THR A 119 -0.81 -18.98 -1.91
CA THR A 119 -0.89 -19.43 -0.52
C THR A 119 -2.27 -19.03 0.03
N PRO A 120 -3.23 -19.96 0.22
CA PRO A 120 -4.60 -19.62 0.60
C PRO A 120 -4.73 -18.73 1.84
N GLU A 121 -3.85 -18.91 2.83
CA GLU A 121 -3.80 -18.15 4.08
C GLU A 121 -3.47 -16.66 3.85
N ARG A 122 -2.81 -16.34 2.73
CA ARG A 122 -2.45 -14.97 2.30
C ARG A 122 -3.51 -14.33 1.41
N SER A 123 -4.60 -15.02 1.11
CA SER A 123 -5.74 -14.42 0.40
C SER A 123 -6.35 -13.30 1.24
N VAL A 124 -6.86 -12.28 0.58
CA VAL A 124 -7.38 -11.05 1.20
C VAL A 124 -8.77 -10.75 0.68
N ARG A 125 -9.49 -9.87 1.35
CA ARG A 125 -10.80 -9.37 0.90
C ARG A 125 -10.72 -7.90 0.53
N PHE A 126 -11.22 -7.55 -0.64
CA PHE A 126 -11.43 -6.15 -1.02
C PHE A 126 -12.88 -5.79 -0.72
N GLY A 127 -13.09 -4.74 0.07
CA GLY A 127 -14.41 -4.30 0.52
C GLY A 127 -14.78 -4.77 1.93
N GLY A 128 -15.97 -4.39 2.37
CA GLY A 128 -16.40 -4.61 3.74
C GLY A 128 -15.52 -3.85 4.75
N ASP A 129 -15.14 -4.53 5.83
CA ASP A 129 -14.31 -3.98 6.89
C ASP A 129 -12.81 -4.27 6.71
N GLU A 130 -12.40 -5.08 5.72
CA GLU A 130 -11.01 -5.50 5.57
C GLU A 130 -10.14 -4.40 4.94
N ILE A 131 -8.89 -4.32 5.39
CA ILE A 131 -7.88 -3.36 4.93
C ILE A 131 -6.69 -4.13 4.37
N VAL A 132 -6.42 -3.93 3.09
CA VAL A 132 -5.29 -4.51 2.37
C VAL A 132 -4.23 -3.43 2.16
N ILE A 133 -3.02 -3.71 2.61
CA ILE A 133 -1.87 -2.80 2.51
C ILE A 133 -0.95 -3.26 1.38
N CYS A 134 -0.63 -2.37 0.45
CA CYS A 134 0.28 -2.64 -0.65
C CYS A 134 1.68 -2.05 -0.43
N SER A 135 2.68 -2.60 -1.11
CA SER A 135 3.97 -1.93 -1.31
C SER A 135 3.82 -0.64 -2.14
N VAL A 136 4.85 0.21 -2.11
CA VAL A 136 5.10 1.23 -3.16
C VAL A 136 5.06 0.60 -4.54
N ALA A 137 4.74 1.42 -5.54
CA ALA A 137 4.61 1.01 -6.92
C ALA A 137 4.96 2.15 -7.87
N SER A 138 5.43 1.79 -9.06
CA SER A 138 5.69 2.65 -10.22
C SER A 138 6.85 3.64 -10.07
N ALA A 139 7.68 3.52 -9.03
CA ALA A 139 8.79 4.43 -8.86
C ALA A 139 9.86 4.19 -9.95
N PRO A 140 10.29 5.22 -10.71
CA PRO A 140 11.40 5.09 -11.66
C PRO A 140 12.77 5.02 -10.96
N ASN A 141 12.86 5.48 -9.71
CA ASN A 141 14.09 5.52 -8.93
C ASN A 141 13.93 4.73 -7.63
N VAL A 142 15.06 4.33 -7.08
CA VAL A 142 15.18 3.68 -5.77
C VAL A 142 16.24 4.39 -4.94
N SER A 143 16.11 4.36 -3.62
CA SER A 143 17.14 4.88 -2.72
C SER A 143 17.33 4.02 -1.47
N ASP A 144 18.56 3.96 -1.01
CA ASP A 144 18.96 3.49 0.32
C ASP A 144 20.02 4.42 0.92
N LEU A 145 20.32 4.24 2.20
CA LEU A 145 21.31 5.05 2.92
C LEU A 145 22.74 4.88 2.39
N ASP A 146 23.10 3.68 1.90
CA ASP A 146 24.47 3.35 1.52
C ASP A 146 24.80 3.71 0.07
N GLY A 147 23.87 3.49 -0.85
CA GLY A 147 24.01 3.69 -2.29
C GLY A 147 23.29 4.93 -2.83
N GLY A 148 22.49 5.60 -2.00
CA GLY A 148 21.77 6.81 -2.37
C GLY A 148 20.72 6.58 -3.45
N ARG A 149 20.21 7.67 -4.03
CA ARG A 149 19.18 7.66 -5.08
C ARG A 149 19.79 7.24 -6.42
N ARG A 150 19.19 6.22 -7.06
CA ARG A 150 19.61 5.68 -8.35
C ARG A 150 18.41 5.25 -9.19
N VAL A 151 18.64 5.09 -10.49
CA VAL A 151 17.62 4.56 -11.40
C VAL A 151 17.35 3.09 -11.06
N GLY A 152 16.08 2.68 -11.18
CA GLY A 152 15.68 1.31 -10.89
C GLY A 152 16.37 0.26 -11.76
N ASN A 153 16.51 -0.93 -11.21
CA ASN A 153 17.06 -2.10 -11.90
C ASN A 153 16.43 -3.37 -11.30
N ARG A 154 16.64 -4.52 -11.94
CA ARG A 154 16.04 -5.79 -11.52
C ARG A 154 16.52 -6.24 -10.14
N GLU A 155 17.78 -5.97 -9.77
CA GLU A 155 18.29 -6.37 -8.46
C GLU A 155 17.56 -5.63 -7.32
N ASP A 156 17.46 -4.31 -7.44
CA ASP A 156 16.73 -3.48 -6.47
C ASP A 156 15.24 -3.83 -6.45
N TYR A 157 14.63 -4.05 -7.62
CA TYR A 157 13.27 -4.55 -7.73
C TYR A 157 13.06 -5.85 -6.94
N ARG A 158 13.93 -6.86 -7.15
CA ARG A 158 13.86 -8.14 -6.42
C ARG A 158 14.09 -7.95 -4.92
N ASN A 159 15.00 -7.07 -4.51
CA ASN A 159 15.25 -6.81 -3.09
C ASN A 159 14.04 -6.13 -2.41
N LEU A 160 13.36 -5.21 -3.09
CA LEU A 160 12.11 -4.62 -2.58
C LEU A 160 10.97 -5.66 -2.51
N LEU A 161 10.89 -6.61 -3.44
CA LEU A 161 9.96 -7.75 -3.33
C LEU A 161 10.26 -8.63 -2.12
N LYS A 162 11.53 -8.92 -1.85
CA LYS A 162 11.95 -9.68 -0.65
C LYS A 162 11.56 -8.93 0.63
N LEU A 163 11.75 -7.60 0.67
CA LEU A 163 11.25 -6.80 1.79
C LEU A 163 9.73 -6.88 1.93
N ALA A 164 8.98 -6.80 0.82
CA ALA A 164 7.54 -6.96 0.81
C ALA A 164 7.08 -8.32 1.34
N GLN A 165 7.85 -9.38 1.07
CA GLN A 165 7.62 -10.70 1.63
C GLN A 165 7.88 -10.72 3.15
N SER A 166 9.04 -10.20 3.58
CA SER A 166 9.52 -10.29 4.96
C SER A 166 8.79 -9.37 5.95
N LEU A 167 8.16 -8.29 5.49
CA LEU A 167 7.41 -7.35 6.33
C LEU A 167 5.93 -7.78 6.44
N ASN A 168 5.50 -8.09 7.67
CA ASN A 168 4.15 -8.58 7.96
C ASN A 168 3.05 -7.52 7.79
N ALA A 169 3.38 -6.23 7.71
CA ALA A 169 2.42 -5.16 7.49
C ALA A 169 1.83 -5.15 6.07
N MET A 170 2.54 -5.71 5.08
CA MET A 170 2.08 -5.74 3.68
C MET A 170 1.27 -7.01 3.39
N HIS A 171 0.29 -6.88 2.51
CA HIS A 171 -0.66 -7.93 2.14
C HIS A 171 -0.64 -8.22 0.62
N ALA A 172 -0.42 -7.18 -0.19
CA ALA A 172 -0.37 -7.24 -1.64
C ALA A 172 0.83 -6.45 -2.19
N LEU A 173 1.19 -6.70 -3.44
CA LEU A 173 2.16 -5.89 -4.18
C LEU A 173 1.41 -4.81 -4.95
N GLY A 174 1.78 -3.55 -4.79
CA GLY A 174 1.09 -2.44 -5.48
C GLY A 174 1.39 -2.34 -6.98
N GLY A 175 2.31 -3.15 -7.49
CA GLY A 175 2.93 -3.05 -8.82
C GLY A 175 4.43 -3.23 -8.69
N TYR A 176 5.22 -2.68 -9.61
CA TYR A 176 6.68 -2.68 -9.46
C TYR A 176 7.10 -1.67 -8.40
N PRO A 177 7.70 -2.09 -7.27
CA PRO A 177 8.18 -1.13 -6.27
C PRO A 177 9.16 -0.13 -6.87
N VAL A 178 10.03 -0.60 -7.77
CA VAL A 178 10.83 0.22 -8.67
C VAL A 178 10.83 -0.40 -10.07
N GLU A 179 10.83 0.43 -11.12
CA GLU A 179 10.94 -0.01 -12.52
C GLU A 179 12.31 -0.66 -12.81
N PRO A 180 12.37 -1.96 -13.21
CA PRO A 180 13.63 -2.59 -13.60
C PRO A 180 14.01 -2.22 -15.04
N VAL A 181 14.56 -1.01 -15.22
CA VAL A 181 14.81 -0.45 -16.57
C VAL A 181 16.00 -1.07 -17.30
N ASP A 182 16.81 -1.86 -16.60
CA ASP A 182 17.83 -2.74 -17.18
C ASP A 182 17.24 -3.91 -17.98
N ILE A 183 15.92 -4.13 -17.90
CA ILE A 183 15.18 -5.07 -18.74
C ILE A 183 14.44 -4.31 -19.85
N HIS A 184 14.56 -4.82 -21.08
CA HIS A 184 13.87 -4.26 -22.24
C HIS A 184 12.35 -4.22 -22.03
N ALA A 185 11.73 -3.10 -22.41
CA ALA A 185 10.32 -2.82 -22.10
C ALA A 185 9.34 -3.84 -22.69
N SER A 186 9.71 -4.53 -23.79
CA SER A 186 8.86 -5.54 -24.43
C SER A 186 8.69 -6.81 -23.59
N VAL A 187 9.67 -7.13 -22.73
CA VAL A 187 9.69 -8.36 -21.92
C VAL A 187 9.73 -8.10 -20.42
N ARG A 188 9.85 -6.83 -20.01
CA ARG A 188 9.92 -6.42 -18.60
C ARG A 188 8.75 -6.95 -17.78
N HIS A 189 7.54 -6.99 -18.34
CA HIS A 189 6.38 -7.47 -17.59
C HIS A 189 6.42 -8.95 -17.28
N LEU A 190 6.95 -9.75 -18.21
CA LEU A 190 7.13 -11.19 -18.02
C LEU A 190 8.13 -11.47 -16.88
N GLU A 191 9.27 -10.79 -16.93
CA GLU A 191 10.32 -10.93 -15.92
C GLU A 191 9.89 -10.40 -14.55
N GLY A 192 9.26 -9.23 -14.53
CA GLY A 192 8.76 -8.60 -13.31
C GLY A 192 7.71 -9.47 -12.62
N LEU A 193 6.71 -9.95 -13.37
CA LEU A 193 5.64 -10.79 -12.82
C LEU A 193 6.14 -12.17 -12.39
N ARG A 194 7.08 -12.77 -13.15
CA ARG A 194 7.78 -14.00 -12.72
C ARG A 194 8.44 -13.80 -11.36
N ASP A 195 9.19 -12.71 -11.19
CA ASP A 195 9.85 -12.38 -9.94
C ASP A 195 8.85 -12.14 -8.80
N MET A 196 7.69 -11.50 -9.05
CA MET A 196 6.65 -11.31 -8.02
C MET A 196 6.13 -12.64 -7.48
N VAL A 197 5.72 -13.55 -8.36
CA VAL A 197 5.03 -14.79 -7.96
C VAL A 197 5.99 -15.85 -7.41
N THR A 198 7.28 -15.75 -7.76
CA THR A 198 8.33 -16.65 -7.25
C THR A 198 8.89 -16.15 -5.92
N LEU A 199 9.26 -14.87 -5.83
CA LEU A 199 9.90 -14.32 -4.63
C LEU A 199 8.90 -14.00 -3.51
N THR A 200 7.61 -13.94 -3.82
CA THR A 200 6.57 -13.63 -2.84
C THR A 200 5.38 -14.59 -2.98
N ASP A 201 4.56 -14.63 -1.93
CA ASP A 201 3.22 -15.22 -1.97
C ASP A 201 2.13 -14.17 -1.68
N ARG A 202 2.44 -12.91 -1.99
CA ARG A 202 1.51 -11.78 -1.91
C ARG A 202 0.64 -11.71 -3.16
N ILE A 203 -0.49 -11.00 -3.07
CA ILE A 203 -1.33 -10.76 -4.24
C ILE A 203 -0.54 -9.90 -5.26
N PRO A 204 -0.33 -10.38 -6.49
CA PRO A 204 0.42 -9.66 -7.51
C PRO A 204 -0.42 -8.57 -8.19
N HIS A 205 0.28 -7.62 -8.81
CA HIS A 205 -0.28 -6.57 -9.65
C HIS A 205 0.36 -6.62 -11.03
N ALA A 206 -0.44 -6.50 -12.08
CA ALA A 206 0.03 -6.40 -13.45
C ALA A 206 -0.31 -5.02 -14.02
N TYR A 207 0.65 -4.37 -14.65
CA TYR A 207 0.40 -3.07 -15.28
C TYR A 207 -0.41 -3.20 -16.56
N SER A 208 -1.54 -2.50 -16.60
CA SER A 208 -2.39 -2.33 -17.78
C SER A 208 -1.77 -1.39 -18.82
N LEU A 209 -0.69 -1.83 -19.46
CA LEU A 209 -0.06 -1.15 -20.59
C LEU A 209 -0.38 -1.90 -21.88
N GLY A 210 -1.67 -2.10 -22.14
CA GLY A 210 -2.23 -2.84 -23.27
C GLY A 210 -2.69 -4.25 -22.90
N ARG A 211 -3.53 -4.84 -23.77
CA ARG A 211 -4.16 -6.16 -23.53
C ARG A 211 -3.14 -7.29 -23.31
N ASP A 212 -2.12 -7.39 -24.15
CA ASP A 212 -1.18 -8.52 -24.15
C ASP A 212 -0.48 -8.69 -22.80
N ARG A 213 -0.07 -7.59 -22.15
CA ARG A 213 0.64 -7.64 -20.87
C ARG A 213 -0.26 -8.11 -19.73
N ILE A 214 -1.54 -7.76 -19.78
CA ILE A 214 -2.53 -8.23 -18.82
C ILE A 214 -2.79 -9.71 -19.03
N GLU A 215 -3.00 -10.17 -20.27
CA GLU A 215 -3.21 -11.60 -20.55
C GLU A 215 -1.99 -12.45 -20.14
N ASP A 216 -0.77 -11.99 -20.44
CA ASP A 216 0.47 -12.62 -19.99
C ASP A 216 0.51 -12.69 -18.45
N GLY A 217 0.10 -11.61 -17.76
CA GLY A 217 0.06 -11.59 -16.30
C GLY A 217 -1.01 -12.50 -15.69
N ILE A 218 -2.19 -12.56 -16.30
CA ILE A 218 -3.25 -13.49 -15.90
C ILE A 218 -2.77 -14.93 -16.02
N GLU A 219 -2.06 -15.26 -17.10
CA GLU A 219 -1.51 -16.61 -17.31
C GLU A 219 -0.39 -16.94 -16.32
N ILE A 220 0.51 -16.01 -16.04
CA ILE A 220 1.55 -16.15 -14.99
C ILE A 220 0.91 -16.43 -13.63
N VAL A 221 -0.12 -15.66 -13.25
CA VAL A 221 -0.83 -15.87 -11.99
C VAL A 221 -1.55 -17.21 -11.97
N ARG A 222 -2.23 -17.58 -13.06
CA ARG A 222 -2.89 -18.88 -13.20
C ARG A 222 -1.93 -20.05 -12.97
N LEU A 223 -0.77 -20.01 -13.63
CA LEU A 223 0.27 -21.03 -13.50
C LEU A 223 0.80 -21.08 -12.07
N SER A 224 1.15 -19.93 -11.48
CA SER A 224 1.64 -19.87 -10.09
C SER A 224 0.63 -20.33 -9.04
N ARG A 225 -0.67 -20.13 -9.28
CA ARG A 225 -1.78 -20.66 -8.46
C ARG A 225 -1.98 -22.17 -8.67
N GLY A 226 -1.50 -22.74 -9.78
CA GLY A 226 -1.69 -24.14 -10.12
C GLY A 226 -3.15 -24.49 -10.47
N VAL A 227 -3.93 -23.54 -11.00
CA VAL A 227 -5.37 -23.71 -11.27
C VAL A 227 -5.69 -23.67 -12.76
N ASP A 228 -6.87 -24.17 -13.14
CA ASP A 228 -7.39 -24.00 -14.50
C ASP A 228 -7.95 -22.58 -14.74
N ARG A 229 -8.18 -22.23 -16.01
CA ARG A 229 -8.67 -20.90 -16.40
C ARG A 229 -10.06 -20.62 -15.82
N ALA A 230 -10.94 -21.61 -15.82
CA ALA A 230 -12.30 -21.46 -15.31
C ALA A 230 -12.34 -21.16 -13.80
N THR A 231 -11.40 -21.73 -13.03
CA THR A 231 -11.24 -21.44 -11.60
C THR A 231 -10.70 -20.03 -11.40
N LEU A 232 -9.67 -19.64 -12.14
CA LEU A 232 -9.13 -18.26 -12.08
C LEU A 232 -10.19 -17.19 -12.40
N GLU A 233 -11.08 -17.46 -13.34
CA GLU A 233 -12.18 -16.54 -13.72
C GLU A 233 -13.28 -16.40 -12.67
N ARG A 234 -13.37 -17.34 -11.73
CA ARG A 234 -14.27 -17.29 -10.55
C ARG A 234 -13.57 -16.82 -9.29
N GLU A 235 -12.25 -16.99 -9.21
CA GLU A 235 -11.39 -16.66 -8.07
C GLU A 235 -10.37 -15.58 -8.50
N PRO A 236 -10.75 -14.29 -8.44
CA PRO A 236 -9.85 -13.20 -8.81
C PRO A 236 -8.53 -13.34 -8.05
N SER A 237 -7.41 -13.33 -8.76
CA SER A 237 -6.08 -13.58 -8.18
C SER A 237 -5.05 -12.52 -8.58
N LEU A 238 -5.46 -11.58 -9.43
CA LEU A 238 -4.68 -10.48 -9.96
C LEU A 238 -5.50 -9.19 -9.92
N PHE A 239 -4.84 -8.06 -9.69
CA PHE A 239 -5.44 -6.75 -9.89
C PHE A 239 -4.55 -5.83 -10.72
N SER A 240 -5.16 -4.83 -11.35
CA SER A 240 -4.45 -3.69 -11.93
C SER A 240 -5.10 -2.39 -11.51
N VAL A 241 -4.30 -1.34 -11.50
CA VAL A 241 -4.79 0.04 -11.40
C VAL A 241 -4.98 0.57 -12.82
N ILE A 242 -6.18 1.10 -13.09
CA ILE A 242 -6.55 1.74 -14.34
C ILE A 242 -6.74 3.22 -14.04
N ASN A 243 -5.81 4.05 -14.50
CA ASN A 243 -5.91 5.48 -14.25
C ASN A 243 -6.74 6.17 -15.34
N ALA A 244 -7.61 7.08 -14.92
CA ALA A 244 -8.09 8.11 -15.84
C ALA A 244 -6.93 9.09 -16.10
N SER A 245 -6.71 9.46 -17.35
CA SER A 245 -5.82 10.56 -17.71
C SER A 245 -6.57 11.88 -17.48
N SER A 246 -6.71 12.27 -16.22
CA SER A 246 -7.43 13.48 -15.84
C SER A 246 -6.86 14.73 -16.54
N PRO A 247 -7.71 15.67 -16.99
CA PRO A 247 -9.17 15.68 -16.83
C PRO A 247 -9.92 14.86 -17.89
N LEU A 248 -10.88 14.05 -17.43
CA LEU A 248 -11.99 13.47 -18.22
C LEU A 248 -11.58 12.65 -19.46
N ARG A 249 -10.53 11.83 -19.37
CA ARG A 249 -10.07 10.97 -20.48
C ARG A 249 -9.63 9.58 -20.00
N TYR A 250 -9.94 8.55 -20.79
CA TYR A 250 -9.36 7.21 -20.68
C TYR A 250 -8.59 6.86 -21.94
N ASP A 251 -7.31 6.53 -21.75
CA ASP A 251 -6.39 6.17 -22.84
C ASP A 251 -6.58 4.75 -23.31
N THR A 252 -6.24 4.48 -24.58
CA THR A 252 -6.36 3.16 -25.21
C THR A 252 -5.80 2.00 -24.38
N PRO A 253 -4.55 2.06 -23.87
CA PRO A 253 -3.97 0.93 -23.12
C PRO A 253 -4.71 0.64 -21.80
N MET A 254 -5.28 1.67 -21.18
CA MET A 254 -6.06 1.55 -19.95
C MET A 254 -7.41 0.89 -20.23
N LEU A 255 -8.08 1.30 -21.31
CA LEU A 255 -9.35 0.71 -21.74
C LEU A 255 -9.20 -0.76 -22.16
N GLU A 256 -8.12 -1.09 -22.88
CA GLU A 256 -7.80 -2.48 -23.23
C GLU A 256 -7.62 -3.36 -21.99
N GLY A 257 -6.94 -2.87 -20.95
CA GLY A 257 -6.78 -3.63 -19.72
C GLY A 257 -8.06 -3.75 -18.89
N VAL A 258 -8.94 -2.72 -18.87
CA VAL A 258 -10.29 -2.88 -18.28
C VAL A 258 -11.01 -4.03 -18.96
N ILE A 259 -10.97 -4.10 -20.29
CA ILE A 259 -11.64 -5.17 -21.03
C ILE A 259 -11.02 -6.53 -20.68
N ALA A 260 -9.69 -6.67 -20.74
CA ALA A 260 -9.00 -7.94 -20.47
C ALA A 260 -9.22 -8.45 -19.03
N LEU A 261 -9.17 -7.56 -18.03
CA LEU A 261 -9.42 -7.91 -16.62
C LEU A 261 -10.88 -8.31 -16.41
N ALA A 262 -11.83 -7.51 -16.89
CA ALA A 262 -13.25 -7.78 -16.71
C ALA A 262 -13.69 -9.06 -17.43
N GLU A 263 -13.28 -9.28 -18.68
CA GLU A 263 -13.54 -10.53 -19.41
C GLU A 263 -13.01 -11.75 -18.63
N SER A 264 -11.82 -11.62 -18.02
CA SER A 264 -11.17 -12.69 -17.25
C SER A 264 -11.56 -12.75 -15.77
N GLY A 265 -12.50 -11.93 -15.31
CA GLY A 265 -12.96 -11.92 -13.92
C GLY A 265 -11.91 -11.45 -12.90
N GLN A 266 -10.89 -10.73 -13.36
CA GLN A 266 -9.84 -10.17 -12.51
C GLN A 266 -10.17 -8.74 -12.08
N VAL A 267 -9.47 -8.25 -11.07
CA VAL A 267 -9.86 -7.03 -10.36
C VAL A 267 -9.40 -5.78 -11.09
N THR A 268 -10.34 -4.88 -11.35
CA THR A 268 -10.06 -3.55 -11.90
C THR A 268 -10.11 -2.49 -10.80
N VAL A 269 -9.04 -1.72 -10.60
CA VAL A 269 -9.03 -0.60 -9.66
C VAL A 269 -9.07 0.71 -10.44
N ILE A 270 -10.26 1.27 -10.64
CA ILE A 270 -10.48 2.50 -11.41
C ILE A 270 -10.05 3.70 -10.57
N THR A 271 -8.99 4.39 -10.96
CA THR A 271 -8.35 5.44 -10.15
C THR A 271 -8.15 6.72 -10.94
N PRO A 272 -9.02 7.72 -10.81
CA PRO A 272 -8.73 9.05 -11.30
C PRO A 272 -7.58 9.67 -10.50
N PHE A 273 -6.65 10.32 -11.20
CA PHE A 273 -5.48 10.98 -10.60
C PHE A 273 -5.63 12.49 -10.77
N THR A 274 -6.13 13.15 -9.74
CA THR A 274 -6.51 14.56 -9.80
C THR A 274 -5.63 15.41 -8.89
N LEU A 275 -4.99 16.42 -9.49
CA LEU A 275 -4.28 17.47 -8.76
C LEU A 275 -5.09 18.75 -8.86
N ALA A 276 -5.73 19.13 -7.76
CA ALA A 276 -6.52 20.35 -7.64
C ALA A 276 -5.66 21.57 -7.96
N GLY A 277 -6.11 22.38 -8.91
CA GLY A 277 -5.40 23.55 -9.42
C GLY A 277 -4.56 23.26 -10.67
N ALA A 278 -4.50 22.00 -11.12
CA ALA A 278 -3.77 21.62 -12.31
C ALA A 278 -4.62 20.72 -13.24
N MET A 279 -4.89 19.46 -12.87
CA MET A 279 -5.69 18.53 -13.69
C MET A 279 -7.16 18.43 -13.23
N ALA A 280 -7.53 19.23 -12.23
CA ALA A 280 -8.87 19.35 -11.69
C ALA A 280 -9.07 20.79 -11.16
N PRO A 281 -10.32 21.23 -10.93
CA PRO A 281 -10.59 22.52 -10.29
C PRO A 281 -9.81 22.70 -8.98
N VAL A 282 -9.44 23.95 -8.67
CA VAL A 282 -8.64 24.27 -7.47
C VAL A 282 -9.37 24.00 -6.15
N THR A 283 -10.70 23.92 -6.17
CA THR A 283 -11.50 23.61 -4.98
C THR A 283 -11.64 22.11 -4.78
N ILE A 284 -11.51 21.63 -3.55
CA ILE A 284 -11.60 20.20 -3.23
C ILE A 284 -12.95 19.59 -3.62
N ALA A 285 -14.05 20.31 -3.42
CA ALA A 285 -15.37 19.83 -3.85
C ALA A 285 -15.47 19.66 -5.38
N GLY A 286 -14.92 20.60 -6.16
CA GLY A 286 -14.89 20.52 -7.62
C GLY A 286 -13.97 19.41 -8.12
N ALA A 287 -12.80 19.25 -7.50
CA ALA A 287 -11.88 18.16 -7.79
C ALA A 287 -12.49 16.78 -7.47
N LEU A 288 -13.20 16.65 -6.34
CA LEU A 288 -13.93 15.44 -5.97
C LEU A 288 -15.07 15.13 -6.93
N ALA A 289 -15.81 16.15 -7.40
CA ALA A 289 -16.87 15.95 -8.40
C ALA A 289 -16.30 15.42 -9.72
N GLN A 290 -15.16 15.95 -10.18
CA GLN A 290 -14.47 15.46 -11.37
C GLN A 290 -13.91 14.05 -11.17
N GLN A 291 -13.20 13.79 -10.06
CA GLN A 291 -12.72 12.45 -9.71
C GLN A 291 -13.88 11.45 -9.72
N ASN A 292 -14.97 11.76 -9.04
CA ASN A 292 -16.10 10.86 -8.94
C ASN A 292 -16.77 10.60 -10.31
N ALA A 293 -16.86 11.60 -11.18
CA ALA A 293 -17.32 11.38 -12.56
C ALA A 293 -16.39 10.41 -13.33
N GLU A 294 -15.08 10.65 -13.28
CA GLU A 294 -14.08 9.78 -13.93
C GLU A 294 -14.13 8.35 -13.40
N ALA A 295 -14.27 8.18 -12.08
CA ALA A 295 -14.41 6.87 -11.44
C ALA A 295 -15.68 6.14 -11.90
N LEU A 296 -16.84 6.81 -11.80
CA LEU A 296 -18.14 6.21 -12.18
C LEU A 296 -18.16 5.77 -13.64
N ALA A 297 -17.58 6.53 -14.57
CA ALA A 297 -17.51 6.12 -15.97
C ALA A 297 -16.63 4.89 -16.20
N GLY A 298 -15.46 4.82 -15.56
CA GLY A 298 -14.59 3.65 -15.67
C GLY A 298 -15.19 2.40 -15.03
N ILE A 299 -15.86 2.56 -13.89
CA ILE A 299 -16.60 1.48 -13.20
C ILE A 299 -17.75 1.00 -14.10
N ALA A 300 -18.57 1.92 -14.61
CA ALA A 300 -19.67 1.60 -15.52
C ALA A 300 -19.17 0.88 -16.77
N PHE A 301 -18.06 1.31 -17.35
CA PHE A 301 -17.45 0.63 -18.49
C PHE A 301 -17.01 -0.80 -18.16
N SER A 302 -16.39 -1.05 -17.01
CA SER A 302 -16.08 -2.40 -16.55
C SER A 302 -17.33 -3.28 -16.46
N GLN A 303 -18.47 -2.72 -16.03
CA GLN A 303 -19.74 -3.45 -15.91
C GLN A 303 -20.47 -3.61 -17.26
N VAL A 304 -20.17 -2.78 -18.27
CA VAL A 304 -20.57 -3.02 -19.66
C VAL A 304 -19.81 -4.19 -20.25
N VAL A 305 -18.51 -4.32 -19.96
CA VAL A 305 -17.70 -5.46 -20.44
C VAL A 305 -18.19 -6.76 -19.84
N ARG A 306 -18.33 -6.82 -18.51
CA ARG A 306 -18.87 -7.98 -17.80
C ARG A 306 -19.62 -7.54 -16.53
N PRO A 307 -20.96 -7.66 -16.49
CA PRO A 307 -21.73 -7.44 -15.27
C PRO A 307 -21.23 -8.30 -14.12
N GLY A 308 -21.02 -7.69 -12.95
CA GLY A 308 -20.49 -8.35 -11.76
C GLY A 308 -18.96 -8.51 -11.75
N ALA A 309 -18.24 -7.95 -12.73
CA ALA A 309 -16.78 -7.94 -12.70
C ALA A 309 -16.28 -7.21 -11.44
N PRO A 310 -15.29 -7.77 -10.71
CA PRO A 310 -14.79 -7.16 -9.49
C PRO A 310 -14.07 -5.84 -9.79
N VAL A 311 -14.55 -4.77 -9.17
CA VAL A 311 -14.04 -3.41 -9.39
C VAL A 311 -13.95 -2.66 -8.07
N VAL A 312 -12.94 -1.81 -7.95
CA VAL A 312 -12.67 -0.98 -6.76
C VAL A 312 -12.75 0.49 -7.16
N TYR A 313 -13.45 1.29 -6.37
CA TYR A 313 -13.45 2.75 -6.50
C TYR A 313 -12.11 3.30 -5.99
N GLY A 314 -11.30 3.85 -6.87
CA GLY A 314 -10.05 4.52 -6.53
C GLY A 314 -10.23 6.02 -6.35
N GLY A 315 -9.65 6.56 -5.27
CA GLY A 315 -9.46 7.98 -5.08
C GLY A 315 -7.98 8.33 -5.03
N PHE A 316 -7.58 9.34 -5.80
CA PHE A 316 -6.29 10.02 -5.69
C PHE A 316 -6.49 11.49 -6.06
N THR A 317 -7.03 12.26 -5.10
CA THR A 317 -7.13 13.72 -5.21
C THR A 317 -6.17 14.34 -4.20
N SER A 318 -5.29 15.23 -4.67
CA SER A 318 -4.47 16.11 -3.84
C SER A 318 -4.39 17.51 -4.45
N ASN A 319 -3.64 18.42 -3.85
CA ASN A 319 -3.38 19.76 -4.38
C ASN A 319 -1.98 19.88 -5.01
N VAL A 320 -1.80 20.89 -5.84
CA VAL A 320 -0.45 21.39 -6.18
C VAL A 320 -0.01 22.44 -5.16
N ASP A 321 1.30 22.56 -4.96
CA ASP A 321 1.87 23.75 -4.34
C ASP A 321 1.84 24.91 -5.34
N MET A 322 1.03 25.94 -5.06
CA MET A 322 0.84 27.06 -6.00
C MET A 322 2.12 27.88 -6.23
N LYS A 323 3.13 27.76 -5.35
CA LYS A 323 4.40 28.47 -5.49
C LYS A 323 5.34 27.78 -6.48
N SER A 324 5.47 26.46 -6.41
CA SER A 324 6.36 25.68 -7.27
C SER A 324 5.68 25.01 -8.46
N GLY A 325 4.35 24.83 -8.40
CA GLY A 325 3.58 24.00 -9.33
C GLY A 325 3.75 22.50 -9.09
N ALA A 326 4.52 22.07 -8.08
CA ALA A 326 4.77 20.67 -7.81
C ALA A 326 3.56 19.99 -7.13
N PRO A 327 3.36 18.68 -7.32
CA PRO A 327 2.39 17.92 -6.53
C PRO A 327 2.71 18.01 -5.02
N ALA A 328 1.70 18.27 -4.21
CA ALA A 328 1.81 18.23 -2.74
C ALA A 328 1.06 17.01 -2.20
N PHE A 329 1.55 16.45 -1.10
CA PHE A 329 1.03 15.23 -0.47
C PHE A 329 1.05 15.36 1.04
N GLY A 330 0.27 14.52 1.74
CA GLY A 330 0.12 14.62 3.19
C GLY A 330 -0.44 15.96 3.68
N THR A 331 -1.12 16.69 2.79
CA THR A 331 -1.72 18.00 3.05
C THR A 331 -3.12 17.85 3.64
N PRO A 332 -3.66 18.91 4.26
CA PRO A 332 -5.06 18.92 4.68
C PRO A 332 -6.03 18.58 3.53
N GLU A 333 -5.76 19.09 2.33
CA GLU A 333 -6.53 18.82 1.11
C GLU A 333 -6.57 17.34 0.77
N TYR A 334 -5.42 16.66 0.82
CA TYR A 334 -5.33 15.22 0.61
C TYR A 334 -6.15 14.46 1.66
N MET A 335 -6.00 14.81 2.94
CA MET A 335 -6.75 14.17 4.03
C MET A 335 -8.26 14.33 3.85
N GLN A 336 -8.73 15.54 3.53
CA GLN A 336 -10.14 15.81 3.26
C GLN A 336 -10.65 14.97 2.09
N ALA A 337 -9.88 14.91 1.00
CA ALA A 337 -10.26 14.16 -0.19
C ALA A 337 -10.26 12.64 0.03
N ALA A 338 -9.34 12.11 0.85
CA ALA A 338 -9.32 10.70 1.23
C ALA A 338 -10.56 10.30 2.04
N VAL A 339 -10.94 11.12 3.02
CA VAL A 339 -12.15 10.87 3.84
C VAL A 339 -13.42 11.01 2.99
N ALA A 340 -13.52 12.07 2.18
CA ALA A 340 -14.67 12.30 1.30
C ALA A 340 -14.78 11.24 0.19
N GLY A 341 -13.66 10.81 -0.39
CA GLY A 341 -13.60 9.72 -1.37
C GLY A 341 -14.13 8.41 -0.80
N GLY A 342 -13.80 8.10 0.46
CA GLY A 342 -14.38 6.95 1.15
C GLY A 342 -15.88 7.08 1.39
N GLN A 343 -16.38 8.29 1.70
CA GLN A 343 -17.83 8.53 1.79
C GLN A 343 -18.53 8.29 0.44
N LEU A 344 -17.92 8.72 -0.67
CA LEU A 344 -18.44 8.47 -2.03
C LEU A 344 -18.41 6.98 -2.38
N ALA A 345 -17.32 6.27 -2.12
CA ALA A 345 -17.25 4.82 -2.39
C ALA A 345 -18.36 4.05 -1.66
N ARG A 346 -18.61 4.37 -0.39
CA ARG A 346 -19.71 3.78 0.39
C ARG A 346 -21.09 4.15 -0.12
N ARG A 347 -21.28 5.34 -0.69
CA ARG A 347 -22.55 5.72 -1.34
C ARG A 347 -22.94 4.73 -2.45
N TYR A 348 -21.95 4.21 -3.16
CA TYR A 348 -22.15 3.26 -4.26
C TYR A 348 -22.03 1.79 -3.82
N ASP A 349 -21.85 1.53 -2.53
CA ASP A 349 -21.54 0.21 -1.98
C ASP A 349 -20.33 -0.45 -2.67
N LEU A 350 -19.23 0.29 -2.85
CA LEU A 350 -18.01 -0.19 -3.51
C LEU A 350 -16.81 -0.25 -2.55
N PRO A 351 -15.87 -1.19 -2.76
CA PRO A 351 -14.58 -1.15 -2.10
C PRO A 351 -13.82 0.15 -2.42
N TYR A 352 -13.12 0.71 -1.43
CA TYR A 352 -12.40 1.97 -1.58
C TYR A 352 -10.87 1.79 -1.64
N ARG A 353 -10.23 2.38 -2.64
CA ARG A 353 -8.77 2.50 -2.75
C ARG A 353 -8.29 3.93 -2.52
N SER A 354 -7.27 4.08 -1.68
CA SER A 354 -6.54 5.33 -1.44
C SER A 354 -5.05 5.04 -1.19
N SER A 355 -4.23 6.02 -0.78
CA SER A 355 -2.77 5.87 -0.76
C SER A 355 -2.05 6.42 0.47
N ASN A 356 -0.90 5.84 0.83
CA ASN A 356 0.05 6.51 1.73
C ASN A 356 1.05 7.33 0.90
N VAL A 357 0.99 8.66 0.98
CA VAL A 357 1.76 9.56 0.10
C VAL A 357 2.46 10.67 0.86
N ASN A 358 3.64 11.07 0.37
CA ASN A 358 4.42 12.23 0.81
C ASN A 358 5.24 12.80 -0.37
N ALA A 359 5.66 14.06 -0.24
CA ALA A 359 6.46 14.80 -1.21
C ALA A 359 7.94 14.91 -0.82
N ALA A 360 8.33 14.39 0.35
CA ALA A 360 9.68 14.50 0.88
C ALA A 360 10.71 13.83 -0.03
N ASN A 361 11.89 14.44 -0.17
CA ASN A 361 13.00 13.89 -0.98
C ASN A 361 13.85 12.86 -0.21
N VAL A 362 13.79 12.88 1.12
CA VAL A 362 14.56 12.02 2.02
C VAL A 362 13.67 11.54 3.17
N PRO A 363 13.92 10.36 3.78
CA PRO A 363 13.10 9.83 4.87
C PRO A 363 13.34 10.57 6.20
N ASP A 364 12.95 11.84 6.26
CA ASP A 364 13.11 12.72 7.40
C ASP A 364 11.79 12.99 8.14
N ALA A 365 11.75 14.04 8.95
CA ALA A 365 10.53 14.47 9.64
C ALA A 365 9.39 14.81 8.65
N GLN A 366 9.70 15.35 7.46
CA GLN A 366 8.71 15.63 6.44
C GLN A 366 8.10 14.34 5.90
N ALA A 367 8.93 13.34 5.58
CA ALA A 367 8.44 12.06 5.11
C ALA A 367 7.52 11.39 6.15
N ALA A 368 7.88 11.48 7.43
CA ALA A 368 7.15 10.89 8.53
C ALA A 368 5.78 11.54 8.76
N TRP A 369 5.71 12.87 8.89
CA TRP A 369 4.44 13.53 9.22
C TRP A 369 3.40 13.46 8.09
N GLU A 370 3.84 13.48 6.82
CA GLU A 370 2.97 13.53 5.64
C GLU A 370 2.42 12.14 5.41
N SER A 371 3.24 11.11 5.62
CA SER A 371 2.78 9.73 5.65
C SER A 371 1.81 9.50 6.81
N ALA A 372 2.09 10.01 8.01
CA ALA A 372 1.18 9.87 9.15
C ALA A 372 -0.19 10.51 8.89
N PHE A 373 -0.22 11.72 8.31
CA PHE A 373 -1.46 12.40 7.92
C PHE A 373 -2.19 11.69 6.77
N SER A 374 -1.46 11.20 5.77
CA SER A 374 -2.03 10.39 4.69
C SER A 374 -2.66 9.11 5.22
N LEU A 375 -1.95 8.35 6.07
CA LEU A 375 -2.50 7.18 6.75
C LEU A 375 -3.75 7.55 7.54
N TRP A 376 -3.72 8.63 8.32
CA TRP A 376 -4.90 9.04 9.09
C TRP A 376 -6.11 9.34 8.19
N GLY A 377 -5.92 10.10 7.10
CA GLY A 377 -6.99 10.39 6.13
C GLY A 377 -7.55 9.13 5.46
N THR A 378 -6.69 8.18 5.08
CA THR A 378 -7.11 6.94 4.42
C THR A 378 -7.80 5.95 5.36
N PHE A 379 -7.23 5.69 6.54
CA PHE A 379 -7.81 4.79 7.53
C PHE A 379 -9.14 5.33 8.06
N THR A 380 -9.20 6.60 8.45
CA THR A 380 -10.47 7.21 8.89
C THR A 380 -11.46 7.36 7.75
N GLY A 381 -11.00 7.45 6.50
CA GLY A 381 -11.82 7.41 5.31
C GLY A 381 -12.44 6.04 5.00
N GLY A 382 -12.03 4.96 5.67
CA GLY A 382 -12.55 3.62 5.43
C GLY A 382 -11.91 2.91 4.23
N VAL A 383 -10.61 3.12 3.99
CA VAL A 383 -9.88 2.48 2.88
C VAL A 383 -9.89 0.95 2.96
N ASN A 384 -10.22 0.26 1.87
CA ASN A 384 -10.10 -1.19 1.76
C ASN A 384 -8.80 -1.63 1.08
N LEU A 385 -8.29 -0.82 0.15
CA LEU A 385 -7.02 -1.07 -0.54
C LEU A 385 -6.11 0.16 -0.42
N LEU A 386 -5.15 0.10 0.50
CA LEU A 386 -4.14 1.14 0.68
C LEU A 386 -2.98 0.90 -0.27
N MET A 387 -3.00 1.60 -1.40
CA MET A 387 -1.87 1.62 -2.34
C MET A 387 -0.70 2.39 -1.76
N HIS A 388 0.51 2.03 -2.19
CA HIS A 388 1.74 2.69 -1.78
C HIS A 388 1.95 2.73 -0.26
N GLY A 389 1.38 1.76 0.47
CA GLY A 389 1.39 1.70 1.93
C GLY A 389 2.80 1.80 2.53
N CYS A 390 3.79 1.15 1.91
CA CYS A 390 5.18 1.19 2.35
C CYS A 390 6.16 1.58 1.24
N GLY A 391 6.99 2.61 1.47
CA GLY A 391 8.19 2.91 0.69
C GLY A 391 8.09 4.12 -0.25
N TRP A 392 6.94 4.78 -0.34
CA TRP A 392 6.72 5.95 -1.20
C TRP A 392 7.55 7.16 -0.74
N MET A 393 8.26 7.79 -1.68
CA MET A 393 9.04 9.02 -1.50
C MET A 393 8.99 9.90 -2.76
N GLU A 394 9.39 11.17 -2.63
CA GLU A 394 9.59 12.11 -3.74
C GLU A 394 8.35 12.23 -4.63
N GLY A 395 7.16 12.28 -4.02
CA GLY A 395 5.91 12.35 -4.77
C GLY A 395 5.67 11.17 -5.72
N GLY A 396 6.26 10.01 -5.42
CA GLY A 396 6.13 8.78 -6.21
C GLY A 396 7.30 8.52 -7.14
N LEU A 397 8.29 9.41 -7.18
CA LEU A 397 9.45 9.27 -8.07
C LEU A 397 10.54 8.33 -7.52
N THR A 398 10.49 8.00 -6.23
CA THR A 398 11.48 7.17 -5.55
C THR A 398 10.82 6.16 -4.61
N ALA A 399 11.25 4.89 -4.69
CA ALA A 399 11.01 3.89 -3.66
C ALA A 399 12.22 3.84 -2.71
N SER A 400 12.02 4.03 -1.40
CA SER A 400 13.11 3.96 -0.42
C SER A 400 13.04 2.67 0.40
N PHE A 401 14.18 1.99 0.51
CA PHE A 401 14.33 0.78 1.32
C PHE A 401 14.04 1.05 2.80
N GLU A 402 14.64 2.08 3.39
CA GLU A 402 14.40 2.45 4.78
C GLU A 402 12.96 2.91 4.98
N LYS A 403 12.39 3.65 4.03
CA LYS A 403 11.00 4.10 4.10
C LYS A 403 10.03 2.92 4.09
N MET A 404 10.31 1.81 3.39
CA MET A 404 9.47 0.61 3.47
C MET A 404 9.39 0.08 4.91
N VAL A 405 10.50 0.08 5.64
CA VAL A 405 10.57 -0.40 7.03
C VAL A 405 9.90 0.60 7.98
N MET A 406 10.17 1.91 7.81
CA MET A 406 9.54 2.95 8.62
C MET A 406 8.02 2.97 8.47
N ASP A 407 7.52 2.86 7.23
CA ASP A 407 6.09 2.78 6.97
C ASP A 407 5.46 1.50 7.52
N ALA A 408 6.16 0.36 7.44
CA ALA A 408 5.68 -0.88 8.03
C ALA A 408 5.53 -0.76 9.56
N ASP A 409 6.46 -0.08 10.25
CA ASP A 409 6.36 0.20 11.69
C ASP A 409 5.20 1.14 12.00
N MET A 410 5.00 2.19 11.19
CA MET A 410 3.85 3.10 11.33
C MET A 410 2.51 2.38 11.10
N ILE A 411 2.41 1.55 10.07
CA ILE A 411 1.22 0.74 9.79
C ILE A 411 0.98 -0.27 10.92
N ALA A 412 2.04 -0.83 11.51
CA ALA A 412 1.92 -1.70 12.67
C ALA A 412 1.36 -0.97 13.90
N MET A 413 1.74 0.30 14.11
CA MET A 413 1.12 1.15 15.15
C MET A 413 -0.37 1.38 14.86
N VAL A 414 -0.73 1.71 13.61
CA VAL A 414 -2.14 1.88 13.22
C VAL A 414 -2.91 0.57 13.38
N ALA A 415 -2.32 -0.55 13.02
CA ALA A 415 -2.90 -1.86 13.22
C ALA A 415 -3.17 -2.13 14.71
N GLY A 416 -2.25 -1.77 15.61
CA GLY A 416 -2.45 -1.86 17.06
C GLY A 416 -3.56 -0.93 17.56
N PHE A 417 -3.70 0.27 16.99
CA PHE A 417 -4.84 1.15 17.26
C PHE A 417 -6.17 0.52 16.83
N LEU A 418 -6.15 -0.26 15.76
CA LEU A 418 -7.27 -1.09 15.29
C LEU A 418 -7.39 -2.43 16.06
N ASP A 419 -6.82 -2.58 17.26
CA ASP A 419 -7.14 -3.69 18.17
C ASP A 419 -8.23 -3.29 19.19
N PRO A 420 -8.99 -4.26 19.76
CA PRO A 420 -10.06 -3.92 20.67
C PRO A 420 -9.47 -3.42 21.97
N LEU A 421 -9.90 -2.25 22.42
CA LEU A 421 -9.71 -1.89 23.81
C LEU A 421 -10.57 -2.81 24.66
N THR A 422 -9.94 -3.79 25.30
CA THR A 422 -10.62 -4.71 26.22
C THR A 422 -10.96 -3.96 27.49
N VAL A 423 -12.25 -3.90 27.82
CA VAL A 423 -12.76 -3.25 29.05
C VAL A 423 -13.52 -4.30 29.85
N ASP A 424 -12.84 -4.88 30.82
CA ASP A 424 -13.38 -5.85 31.78
C ASP A 424 -12.75 -5.63 33.16
N ASP A 425 -13.18 -6.41 34.15
CA ASP A 425 -12.65 -6.28 35.52
C ASP A 425 -11.13 -6.44 35.59
N ALA A 426 -10.56 -7.32 34.77
CA ALA A 426 -9.13 -7.57 34.74
C ALA A 426 -8.35 -6.41 34.11
N SER A 427 -8.86 -5.80 33.04
CA SER A 427 -8.21 -4.67 32.36
C SER A 427 -8.44 -3.33 33.05
N LEU A 428 -9.55 -3.15 33.77
CA LEU A 428 -9.78 -2.02 34.67
C LEU A 428 -8.83 -2.04 35.88
N ALA A 429 -8.35 -3.23 36.26
CA ALA A 429 -7.26 -3.44 37.20
C ALA A 429 -7.46 -2.76 38.57
N LEU A 430 -8.72 -2.65 39.04
CA LEU A 430 -9.04 -1.92 40.28
C LEU A 430 -8.33 -2.51 41.52
N ASP A 431 -8.06 -3.82 41.53
CA ASP A 431 -7.31 -4.46 42.62
C ASP A 431 -5.84 -4.04 42.63
N ALA A 432 -5.20 -3.93 41.46
CA ALA A 432 -3.84 -3.40 41.37
C ALA A 432 -3.79 -1.93 41.83
N VAL A 433 -4.81 -1.14 41.49
CA VAL A 433 -4.93 0.26 41.94
C VAL A 433 -5.05 0.33 43.48
N ARG A 434 -5.83 -0.57 44.08
CA ARG A 434 -5.95 -0.69 45.55
C ARG A 434 -4.65 -1.16 46.21
N GLU A 435 -3.96 -2.13 45.62
CA GLU A 435 -2.68 -2.68 46.10
C GLU A 435 -1.60 -1.59 46.18
N VAL A 436 -1.50 -0.76 45.13
CA VAL A 436 -0.46 0.28 45.03
C VAL A 436 -0.79 1.52 45.87
N GLY A 437 -2.04 1.98 45.82
CA GLY A 437 -2.48 3.19 46.52
C GLY A 437 -1.85 4.50 46.02
N PRO A 438 -2.22 5.65 46.62
CA PRO A 438 -1.69 6.96 46.22
C PRO A 438 -0.18 7.08 46.42
N GLY A 439 0.54 7.54 45.39
CA GLY A 439 1.99 7.80 45.44
C GLY A 439 2.89 6.58 45.22
N GLY A 440 2.32 5.39 45.02
CA GLY A 440 3.07 4.17 44.68
C GLY A 440 3.34 3.99 43.18
N HIS A 441 3.85 2.81 42.80
CA HIS A 441 4.10 2.42 41.40
C HIS A 441 3.66 0.98 41.11
N PHE A 442 3.35 0.67 39.84
CA PHE A 442 2.75 -0.62 39.45
C PHE A 442 3.76 -1.72 39.04
N PHE A 443 5.05 -1.40 38.86
CA PHE A 443 6.04 -2.34 38.31
C PHE A 443 6.12 -3.71 39.02
N GLY A 444 5.91 -3.74 40.34
CA GLY A 444 5.99 -4.96 41.14
C GLY A 444 4.68 -5.76 41.26
N THR A 445 3.55 -5.21 40.80
CA THR A 445 2.24 -5.84 40.97
C THR A 445 2.12 -7.10 40.12
N ALA A 446 1.35 -8.08 40.59
CA ALA A 446 1.06 -9.28 39.82
C ALA A 446 0.43 -8.94 38.46
N HIS A 447 -0.49 -7.96 38.45
CA HIS A 447 -1.14 -7.48 37.24
C HIS A 447 -0.14 -7.05 36.15
N THR A 448 0.89 -6.27 36.51
CA THR A 448 1.94 -5.84 35.58
C THR A 448 2.86 -6.99 35.20
N GLN A 449 3.30 -7.83 36.14
CA GLN A 449 4.22 -8.93 35.86
C GLN A 449 3.63 -9.97 34.90
N GLU A 450 2.33 -10.28 35.04
CA GLU A 450 1.60 -11.17 34.13
C GLU A 450 1.52 -10.65 32.69
N ARG A 451 1.51 -9.32 32.52
CA ARG A 451 1.27 -8.65 31.23
C ARG A 451 2.53 -8.00 30.65
N TYR A 452 3.65 -8.00 31.37
CA TYR A 452 4.83 -7.20 31.06
C TYR A 452 5.31 -7.33 29.61
N ARG A 453 5.23 -8.54 29.04
CA ARG A 453 5.69 -8.83 27.67
C ARG A 453 4.68 -8.46 26.57
N THR A 454 3.41 -8.26 26.91
CA THR A 454 2.32 -8.12 25.93
C THR A 454 1.44 -6.90 26.15
N ALA A 455 1.71 -6.10 27.18
CA ALA A 455 0.87 -4.97 27.56
C ALA A 455 0.85 -3.85 26.51
N PHE A 456 1.98 -3.64 25.82
CA PHE A 456 2.17 -2.50 24.93
C PHE A 456 2.79 -2.91 23.60
N PHE A 457 2.57 -2.06 22.59
CA PHE A 457 3.19 -2.18 21.28
C PHE A 457 4.73 -2.10 21.40
N ALA A 458 5.42 -3.01 20.71
CA ALA A 458 6.86 -3.01 20.56
C ALA A 458 7.23 -2.51 19.15
N PRO A 459 7.87 -1.34 19.02
CA PRO A 459 8.23 -0.79 17.73
C PRO A 459 9.43 -1.53 17.12
N MET A 460 9.46 -1.60 15.80
CA MET A 460 10.64 -2.02 15.04
C MET A 460 11.65 -0.88 14.94
N VAL A 461 11.18 0.35 14.71
CA VAL A 461 12.05 1.50 14.38
C VAL A 461 12.14 2.48 15.52
N SER A 462 11.09 2.75 16.30
CA SER A 462 11.15 3.74 17.38
C SER A 462 12.12 3.35 18.52
N ASP A 463 12.74 4.34 19.15
CA ASP A 463 13.66 4.15 20.28
C ASP A 463 13.21 5.02 21.45
N TRP A 464 12.90 4.37 22.57
CA TRP A 464 12.33 5.00 23.77
C TRP A 464 13.28 4.97 24.96
N ARG A 465 14.56 4.69 24.72
CA ARG A 465 15.59 4.78 25.75
C ARG A 465 15.76 6.24 26.21
N ASN A 466 16.19 6.43 27.44
CA ASN A 466 16.65 7.75 27.89
C ASN A 466 17.91 8.17 27.12
N PHE A 467 18.25 9.46 27.21
CA PHE A 467 19.33 10.05 26.42
C PHE A 467 20.67 9.34 26.65
N GLU A 468 21.04 9.07 27.90
CA GLU A 468 22.31 8.47 28.26
C GLU A 468 22.46 7.05 27.67
N THR A 469 21.42 6.22 27.80
CA THR A 469 21.44 4.85 27.25
C THR A 469 21.39 4.85 25.72
N TRP A 470 20.72 5.83 25.11
CA TRP A 470 20.70 6.01 23.67
C TRP A 470 22.07 6.45 23.13
N GLU A 471 22.74 7.39 23.81
CA GLU A 471 24.08 7.86 23.48
C GLU A 471 25.12 6.75 23.63
N GLU A 472 25.10 6.01 24.74
CA GLU A 472 25.97 4.83 24.96
C GLU A 472 25.81 3.76 23.87
N ALA A 473 24.62 3.68 23.26
CA ALA A 473 24.35 2.77 22.15
C ALA A 473 24.70 3.34 20.76
N GLY A 474 25.43 4.46 20.72
CA GLY A 474 25.90 5.08 19.48
C GLY A 474 24.96 6.12 18.88
N ALA A 475 23.99 6.61 19.66
CA ALA A 475 23.06 7.67 19.26
C ALA A 475 22.33 7.42 17.90
N PRO A 476 21.80 6.21 17.64
CA PRO A 476 21.23 5.91 16.32
C PRO A 476 19.92 6.67 16.11
N ASP A 477 19.76 7.28 14.94
CA ASP A 477 18.48 7.86 14.50
C ASP A 477 17.56 6.81 13.84
N ALA A 478 16.33 7.21 13.50
CA ALA A 478 15.35 6.30 12.90
C ALA A 478 15.81 5.74 11.54
N LEU A 479 16.45 6.58 10.72
CA LEU A 479 16.93 6.20 9.40
C LEU A 479 18.04 5.14 9.48
N THR A 480 19.01 5.34 10.37
CA THR A 480 20.10 4.38 10.63
C THR A 480 19.57 3.05 11.14
N ARG A 481 18.59 3.06 12.05
CA ARG A 481 17.95 1.83 12.53
C ARG A 481 17.18 1.12 11.41
N ALA A 482 16.42 1.86 10.60
CA ALA A 482 15.70 1.30 9.46
C ALA A 482 16.66 0.66 8.44
N ASN A 483 17.81 1.28 8.14
CA ASN A 483 18.84 0.69 7.26
C ASN A 483 19.40 -0.62 7.83
N GLY A 484 19.67 -0.68 9.14
CA GLY A 484 20.08 -1.92 9.80
C GLY A 484 19.03 -3.04 9.67
N LEU A 485 17.75 -2.69 9.79
CA LEU A 485 16.64 -3.62 9.60
C LEU A 485 16.49 -4.08 8.15
N VAL A 486 16.66 -3.19 7.16
CA VAL A 486 16.68 -3.55 5.73
C VAL A 486 17.72 -4.64 5.48
N LYS A 487 18.97 -4.41 5.92
CA LYS A 487 20.09 -5.35 5.74
C LYS A 487 19.78 -6.70 6.38
N ARG A 488 19.20 -6.70 7.58
CA ARG A 488 18.80 -7.92 8.30
C ARG A 488 17.67 -8.66 7.57
N LEU A 489 16.60 -7.96 7.19
CA LEU A 489 15.44 -8.53 6.51
C LEU A 489 15.80 -9.15 5.16
N LEU A 490 16.73 -8.55 4.42
CA LEU A 490 17.23 -9.11 3.17
C LEU A 490 18.12 -10.34 3.39
N ALA A 491 18.95 -10.35 4.45
CA ALA A 491 19.80 -11.48 4.79
C ALA A 491 19.03 -12.68 5.34
N GLU A 492 17.92 -12.43 6.05
CA GLU A 492 17.04 -13.45 6.65
C GLU A 492 15.88 -13.87 5.73
N TYR A 493 15.78 -13.31 4.52
CA TYR A 493 14.71 -13.63 3.58
C TYR A 493 14.69 -15.12 3.22
N GLU A 494 13.50 -15.71 3.25
CA GLU A 494 13.23 -17.07 2.81
C GLU A 494 12.21 -17.03 1.65
N GLU A 495 12.55 -17.65 0.52
CA GLU A 495 11.64 -17.74 -0.63
C GLU A 495 10.41 -18.60 -0.26
N PRO A 496 9.18 -18.11 -0.49
CA PRO A 496 7.97 -18.86 -0.16
C PRO A 496 7.87 -20.10 -1.05
N PRO A 497 7.58 -21.29 -0.47
CA PRO A 497 7.67 -22.56 -1.17
C PRO A 497 6.75 -22.60 -2.40
N MET A 498 7.21 -23.23 -3.47
CA MET A 498 6.48 -23.42 -4.72
C MET A 498 6.70 -24.86 -5.21
N ASP A 499 5.63 -25.51 -5.70
CA ASP A 499 5.74 -26.84 -6.29
C ASP A 499 6.71 -26.80 -7.50
N PRO A 500 7.72 -27.69 -7.57
CA PRO A 500 8.66 -27.72 -8.69
C PRO A 500 8.01 -27.81 -10.07
N ALA A 501 6.89 -28.54 -10.21
CA ALA A 501 6.18 -28.66 -11.49
C ALA A 501 5.47 -27.35 -11.87
N ILE A 502 4.92 -26.62 -10.88
CA ILE A 502 4.37 -25.28 -11.09
C ILE A 502 5.49 -24.32 -11.51
N ARG A 503 6.64 -24.37 -10.82
CA ARG A 503 7.81 -23.54 -11.13
C ARG A 503 8.31 -23.77 -12.56
N GLU A 504 8.46 -25.03 -12.96
CA GLU A 504 8.89 -25.40 -14.31
C GLU A 504 7.91 -24.92 -15.39
N ALA A 505 6.60 -25.10 -15.18
CA ALA A 505 5.58 -24.65 -16.12
C ALA A 505 5.52 -23.12 -16.26
N LEU A 506 5.67 -22.40 -15.15
CA LEU A 506 5.75 -20.94 -15.11
C LEU A 506 6.99 -20.45 -15.88
N ASP A 507 8.17 -20.98 -15.57
CA ASP A 507 9.41 -20.58 -16.21
C ASP A 507 9.37 -20.87 -17.71
N ALA A 508 8.85 -22.04 -18.12
CA ALA A 508 8.69 -22.40 -19.52
C ALA A 508 7.74 -21.45 -20.28
N PHE A 509 6.65 -20.99 -19.65
CA PHE A 509 5.76 -19.99 -20.25
C PHE A 509 6.49 -18.66 -20.46
N VAL A 510 7.14 -18.16 -19.41
CA VAL A 510 7.84 -16.87 -19.42
C VAL A 510 8.98 -16.88 -20.42
N ASP A 511 9.84 -17.90 -20.40
CA ASP A 511 10.99 -18.01 -21.30
C ASP A 511 10.55 -18.12 -22.76
N ARG A 512 9.45 -18.84 -23.04
CA ARG A 512 8.85 -18.88 -24.39
C ARG A 512 8.37 -17.50 -24.84
N ARG A 513 7.60 -16.80 -24.00
CA ARG A 513 7.08 -15.46 -24.33
C ARG A 513 8.22 -14.45 -24.53
N ILE A 514 9.30 -14.56 -23.76
CA ILE A 514 10.52 -13.76 -23.94
C ILE A 514 11.17 -14.08 -25.30
N ALA A 515 11.32 -15.36 -25.66
CA ALA A 515 11.90 -15.78 -26.93
C ALA A 515 11.05 -15.33 -28.15
N GLU A 516 9.74 -15.19 -27.98
CA GLU A 516 8.81 -14.62 -28.96
C GLU A 516 8.86 -13.08 -29.05
N GLY A 517 9.65 -12.42 -28.19
CA GLY A 517 9.84 -10.96 -28.16
C GLY A 517 8.91 -10.22 -27.20
N GLY A 518 8.07 -10.92 -26.43
CA GLY A 518 7.14 -10.35 -25.46
C GLY A 518 5.98 -9.58 -26.10
N THR A 519 5.77 -8.34 -25.68
CA THR A 519 4.76 -7.42 -26.22
C THR A 519 5.43 -6.30 -26.99
N LYS A 520 4.88 -5.92 -28.15
CA LYS A 520 5.40 -4.81 -28.95
C LYS A 520 5.47 -3.52 -28.14
N THR A 521 6.52 -2.74 -28.37
CA THR A 521 6.73 -1.42 -27.76
C THR A 521 6.91 -0.37 -28.85
N ASP A 522 6.61 0.88 -28.52
CA ASP A 522 6.87 2.04 -29.40
C ASP A 522 8.36 2.44 -29.46
N PHE A 523 9.22 1.69 -28.77
CA PHE A 523 10.67 1.87 -28.67
C PHE A 523 11.42 0.72 -29.31
#